data_AF-A0A256XWC7-F1
#
_entry.id   AF-A0A256XWC7-F1
#
_cell.length_a   1.000
_cell.length_b   1.000
_cell.length_c   1.000
_cell.angle_alpha   90.00
_cell.angle_beta   90.00
_cell.angle_gamma   90.00
#
_symmetry.space_group_name_H-M   'P 1'
#
loop_
_entity.id
_entity.type
_entity.pdbx_description
1 polymer ?
#
loop_
_entity_poly.entity_id
_entity_poly.type
_entity_poly.pdbx_seq_one_letter_code
_entity_poly.pdbx_strand_id
1 'polypeptide(L)'
;MKKSNVVAKKALEDLGKELAKEALAGKQPVLNVPVRALSNIHFNAEKKALEIGGKIASRNFFNIAHAKKFLQTVEVAAISKSLVDAGKHTSLRDVFYMAKRTIPNTKVNIVDDQNESDNAIEDLEVITGLAREELHINANKNGSVAGHVVIEDKGDEIDWAKMGSGGWSIPSNVENVKFKKVKAEYVVYMEKAAV
;
A
#
# COMPACT_ATOMS: atom_id res chain seq x y z
N MET A 1 -0.08 9.36 -18.75
CA MET A 1 -0.02 8.69 -17.42
C MET A 1 -1.42 8.67 -16.83
N LYS A 2 -1.84 7.57 -16.19
CA LYS A 2 -3.09 7.55 -15.41
C LYS A 2 -3.01 8.60 -14.29
N LYS A 3 -4.15 9.21 -13.93
CA LYS A 3 -4.23 10.26 -12.89
C LYS A 3 -3.60 9.82 -11.57
N SER A 4 -3.81 8.56 -11.16
CA SER A 4 -3.22 7.97 -9.95
C SER A 4 -1.69 7.98 -9.97
N ASN A 5 -1.04 7.59 -11.08
CA ASN A 5 0.43 7.62 -11.19
C ASN A 5 1.03 9.03 -11.02
N VAL A 6 0.32 10.08 -11.47
CA VAL A 6 0.78 11.46 -11.29
C VAL A 6 0.73 11.86 -9.82
N VAL A 7 -0.34 11.45 -9.11
CA VAL A 7 -0.48 11.69 -7.67
C VAL A 7 0.58 10.92 -6.89
N ALA A 8 0.75 9.63 -7.16
CA ALA A 8 1.76 8.79 -6.51
C ALA A 8 3.18 9.33 -6.71
N LYS A 9 3.54 9.65 -7.94
CA LYS A 9 4.84 10.25 -8.25
C LYS A 9 5.07 11.54 -7.47
N LYS A 10 4.08 12.43 -7.43
CA LYS A 10 4.18 13.70 -6.71
C LYS A 10 4.35 13.47 -5.20
N ALA A 11 3.53 12.61 -4.59
CA ALA A 11 3.63 12.32 -3.16
C ALA A 11 5.01 11.77 -2.77
N LEU A 12 5.56 10.84 -3.57
CA LEU A 12 6.89 10.27 -3.35
C LEU A 12 8.01 11.30 -3.55
N GLU A 13 7.87 12.21 -4.52
CA GLU A 13 8.81 13.30 -4.74
C GLU A 13 8.79 14.33 -3.61
N ASP A 14 7.60 14.70 -3.15
CA ASP A 14 7.44 15.68 -2.08
C ASP A 14 8.02 15.13 -0.78
N LEU A 15 7.75 13.86 -0.44
CA LEU A 15 8.39 13.15 0.68
C LEU A 15 9.92 13.18 0.58
N GLY A 16 10.47 12.82 -0.58
CA GLY A 16 11.92 12.83 -0.79
C GLY A 16 12.54 14.22 -0.70
N LYS A 17 11.88 15.24 -1.25
CA LYS A 17 12.34 16.65 -1.20
C LYS A 17 12.35 17.19 0.22
N GLU A 18 11.33 16.87 1.03
CA GLU A 18 11.27 17.28 2.43
C GLU A 18 12.45 16.71 3.23
N LEU A 19 12.68 15.39 3.12
CA LEU A 19 13.81 14.74 3.80
C LEU A 19 15.16 15.26 3.32
N ALA A 20 15.33 15.45 2.01
CA ALA A 20 16.56 16.00 1.45
C ALA A 20 16.81 17.44 1.90
N LYS A 21 15.77 18.27 1.97
CA LYS A 21 15.86 19.65 2.47
C LYS A 21 16.36 19.69 3.91
N GLU A 22 15.85 18.82 4.78
CA GLU A 22 16.31 18.74 6.17
C GLU A 22 17.79 18.31 6.23
N ALA A 23 18.14 17.23 5.53
CA ALA A 23 19.50 16.71 5.50
C ALA A 23 20.53 17.74 4.97
N LEU A 24 20.21 18.43 3.85
CA LEU A 24 21.08 19.44 3.25
C LEU A 24 21.22 20.70 4.12
N ALA A 25 20.22 21.00 4.96
CA ALA A 25 20.28 22.07 5.94
C ALA A 25 21.05 21.68 7.22
N GLY A 26 21.66 20.48 7.27
CA GLY A 26 22.32 19.95 8.47
C GLY A 26 21.35 19.64 9.61
N LYS A 27 20.04 19.59 9.32
CA LYS A 27 19.01 19.20 10.28
C LYS A 27 18.77 17.71 10.20
N GLN A 28 18.32 17.15 11.31
CA GLN A 28 17.96 15.74 11.35
C GLN A 28 16.69 15.49 10.52
N PRO A 29 16.72 14.55 9.55
CA PRO A 29 15.52 14.14 8.85
C PRO A 29 14.52 13.44 9.77
N VAL A 30 13.24 13.79 9.65
CA VAL A 30 12.14 13.20 10.43
C VAL A 30 11.04 12.68 9.52
N LEU A 31 10.60 11.45 9.76
CA LEU A 31 9.39 10.87 9.15
C LEU A 31 8.24 10.91 10.15
N ASN A 32 7.14 11.56 9.77
CA ASN A 32 5.92 11.60 10.57
C ASN A 32 4.96 10.52 10.08
N VAL A 33 4.73 9.50 10.90
CA VAL A 33 3.93 8.33 10.53
C VAL A 33 2.66 8.30 11.37
N PRO A 34 1.46 8.35 10.76
CA PRO A 34 0.21 8.14 11.48
C PRO A 34 0.21 6.81 12.24
N VAL A 35 -0.25 6.81 13.50
CA VAL A 35 -0.21 5.62 14.34
C VAL A 35 -1.33 4.65 13.96
N ARG A 36 -0.97 3.44 13.50
CA ARG A 36 -1.90 2.35 13.13
C ARG A 36 -2.31 1.49 14.33
N ALA A 37 -2.75 2.09 15.43
CA ALA A 37 -3.22 1.38 16.62
C ALA A 37 -4.72 1.59 16.83
N LEU A 38 -5.41 0.63 17.46
CA LEU A 38 -6.84 0.74 17.79
C LEU A 38 -7.17 2.03 18.55
N SER A 39 -6.24 2.51 19.40
CA SER A 39 -6.38 3.77 20.14
C SER A 39 -6.30 5.04 19.28
N ASN A 40 -6.05 4.90 17.98
CA ASN A 40 -6.01 5.95 16.98
C ASN A 40 -6.92 5.63 15.78
N ILE A 41 -7.79 4.63 15.86
CA ILE A 41 -8.76 4.31 14.81
C ILE A 41 -10.15 4.66 15.34
N HIS A 42 -10.95 5.34 14.54
CA HIS A 42 -12.32 5.69 14.88
C HIS A 42 -13.26 5.44 13.71
N PHE A 43 -14.51 5.11 14.00
CA PHE A 43 -15.53 4.90 12.99
C PHE A 43 -16.19 6.25 12.64
N ASN A 44 -16.07 6.65 11.38
CA ASN A 44 -16.78 7.78 10.82
C ASN A 44 -18.16 7.31 10.35
N ALA A 45 -19.21 7.69 11.10
CA ALA A 45 -20.58 7.26 10.82
C ALA A 45 -21.16 7.82 9.52
N GLU A 46 -20.74 9.02 9.10
CA GLU A 46 -21.20 9.65 7.86
C GLU A 46 -20.65 8.92 6.64
N LYS A 47 -19.34 8.63 6.66
CA LYS A 47 -18.67 7.90 5.59
C LYS A 47 -18.84 6.38 5.71
N LYS A 48 -19.38 5.90 6.83
CA LYS A 48 -19.46 4.48 7.21
C LYS A 48 -18.13 3.75 7.06
N ALA A 49 -17.05 4.42 7.45
CA ALA A 49 -15.68 3.95 7.24
C ALA A 49 -14.83 4.12 8.50
N LEU A 50 -13.79 3.31 8.63
CA LEU A 50 -12.77 3.50 9.66
C LEU A 50 -11.76 4.55 9.19
N GLU A 51 -11.46 5.50 10.05
CA GLU A 51 -10.49 6.56 9.80
C GLU A 51 -9.37 6.55 10.84
N ILE A 52 -8.15 6.82 10.37
CA ILE A 52 -7.01 7.05 11.24
C ILE A 52 -7.17 8.44 11.88
N GLY A 53 -7.04 8.50 13.20
CA GLY A 53 -7.08 9.72 13.99
C GLY A 53 -5.78 10.52 13.91
N GLY A 54 -5.74 11.64 14.63
CA GLY A 54 -4.64 12.61 14.53
C GLY A 54 -3.32 12.23 15.22
N LYS A 55 -3.20 11.04 15.85
CA LYS A 55 -1.93 10.67 16.51
C LYS A 55 -0.88 10.30 15.48
N ILE A 56 0.27 10.95 15.58
CA ILE A 56 1.42 10.78 14.70
C ILE A 56 2.63 10.38 15.55
N ALA A 57 3.40 9.42 15.06
CA ALA A 57 4.70 9.04 15.61
C ALA A 57 5.83 9.60 14.74
N SER A 58 6.80 10.28 15.35
CA SER A 58 7.97 10.80 14.65
C SER A 58 9.11 9.79 14.68
N ARG A 59 9.58 9.37 13.50
CA ARG A 59 10.76 8.54 13.30
C ARG A 59 11.93 9.42 12.94
N ASN A 60 12.89 9.43 13.83
CA ASN A 60 14.03 10.34 13.87
C ASN A 60 15.25 9.59 13.34
N PHE A 61 15.88 10.06 12.26
CA PHE A 61 16.98 9.31 11.63
C PHE A 61 18.17 9.01 12.57
N PHE A 62 18.62 9.96 13.39
CA PHE A 62 19.71 9.76 14.36
C PHE A 62 19.30 9.05 15.65
N ASN A 63 18.04 8.64 15.81
CA ASN A 63 17.65 7.79 16.92
C ASN A 63 17.95 6.33 16.54
N ILE A 64 18.81 5.66 17.33
CA ILE A 64 19.25 4.28 17.10
C ILE A 64 18.06 3.32 16.94
N ALA A 65 17.01 3.48 17.74
CA ALA A 65 15.82 2.62 17.69
C ALA A 65 14.96 2.86 16.43
N HIS A 66 15.11 4.02 15.78
CA HIS A 66 14.30 4.43 14.63
C HIS A 66 15.06 4.33 13.30
N ALA A 67 16.39 4.41 13.31
CA ALA A 67 17.23 4.55 12.12
C ALA A 67 16.96 3.44 11.07
N LYS A 68 16.90 2.17 11.50
CA LYS A 68 16.60 1.05 10.59
C LYS A 68 15.20 1.20 9.95
N LYS A 69 14.18 1.47 10.77
CA LYS A 69 12.79 1.66 10.31
C LYS A 69 12.63 2.87 9.40
N PHE A 70 13.33 3.97 9.70
CA PHE A 70 13.37 5.14 8.84
C PHE A 70 13.95 4.77 7.46
N LEU A 71 15.11 4.10 7.45
CA LEU A 71 15.76 3.69 6.21
C LEU A 71 14.89 2.73 5.39
N GLN A 72 14.22 1.77 6.03
CA GLN A 72 13.30 0.83 5.38
C GLN A 72 12.16 1.57 4.65
N THR A 73 11.49 2.53 5.31
CA THR A 73 10.41 3.32 4.69
C THR A 73 10.92 4.14 3.51
N VAL A 74 12.09 4.78 3.64
CA VAL A 74 12.70 5.56 2.56
C VAL A 74 13.09 4.66 1.38
N GLU A 75 13.62 3.46 1.64
CA GLU A 75 13.98 2.50 0.61
C GLU A 75 12.76 2.03 -0.18
N VAL A 76 11.67 1.67 0.51
CA VAL A 76 10.41 1.30 -0.14
C VAL A 76 9.83 2.46 -0.96
N ALA A 77 9.93 3.70 -0.47
CA ALA A 77 9.53 4.89 -1.22
C ALA A 77 10.36 5.05 -2.52
N ALA A 78 11.67 4.83 -2.45
CA ALA A 78 12.55 4.87 -3.62
C ALA A 78 12.22 3.75 -4.64
N ILE A 79 11.97 2.53 -4.17
CA ILE A 79 11.52 1.41 -5.00
C ILE A 79 10.18 1.76 -5.68
N SER A 80 9.19 2.20 -4.91
CA SER A 80 7.88 2.61 -5.44
C SER A 80 8.02 3.71 -6.49
N LYS A 81 8.84 4.74 -6.23
CA LYS A 81 9.10 5.81 -7.19
C LYS A 81 9.64 5.25 -8.51
N SER A 82 10.62 4.34 -8.44
CA SER A 82 11.20 3.73 -9.64
C SER A 82 10.17 2.93 -10.45
N LEU A 83 9.26 2.22 -9.77
CA LEU A 83 8.18 1.46 -10.39
C LEU A 83 7.15 2.39 -11.06
N VAL A 84 6.79 3.49 -10.39
CA VAL A 84 5.88 4.52 -10.92
C VAL A 84 6.47 5.18 -12.16
N ASP A 85 7.75 5.57 -12.10
CA ASP A 85 8.46 6.18 -13.23
C ASP A 85 8.60 5.23 -14.42
N ALA A 86 8.82 3.93 -14.16
CA ALA A 86 8.90 2.90 -15.20
C ALA A 86 7.53 2.40 -15.69
N GLY A 87 6.42 2.79 -15.04
CA GLY A 87 5.09 2.27 -15.33
C GLY A 87 4.93 0.77 -15.04
N LYS A 88 5.75 0.20 -14.16
CA LYS A 88 5.76 -1.24 -13.81
C LYS A 88 5.10 -1.48 -12.47
N HIS A 89 4.46 -2.64 -12.32
CA HIS A 89 3.94 -3.11 -11.04
C HIS A 89 4.72 -4.35 -10.59
N THR A 90 4.81 -4.57 -9.30
CA THR A 90 5.52 -5.73 -8.73
C THR A 90 4.78 -6.29 -7.53
N SER A 91 5.16 -7.47 -7.04
CA SER A 91 4.54 -8.08 -5.85
C SER A 91 5.20 -7.63 -4.55
N LEU A 92 4.52 -7.80 -3.41
CA LEU A 92 5.12 -7.59 -2.07
C LEU A 92 6.43 -8.37 -1.89
N ARG A 93 6.50 -9.59 -2.43
CA ARG A 93 7.69 -10.45 -2.34
C ARG A 93 8.86 -9.91 -3.17
N ASP A 94 8.57 -9.34 -4.34
CA ASP A 94 9.60 -8.70 -5.16
C ASP A 94 10.13 -7.44 -4.48
N VAL A 95 9.27 -6.62 -3.86
CA VAL A 95 9.71 -5.45 -3.08
C VAL A 95 10.63 -5.87 -1.94
N PHE A 96 10.30 -6.95 -1.23
CA PHE A 96 11.19 -7.54 -0.22
C PHE A 96 12.57 -7.86 -0.80
N TYR A 97 12.64 -8.57 -1.93
CA TYR A 97 13.92 -8.90 -2.55
C TYR A 97 14.69 -7.68 -3.05
N MET A 98 13.99 -6.68 -3.59
CA MET A 98 14.59 -5.41 -4.02
C MET A 98 15.17 -4.62 -2.83
N ALA A 99 14.46 -4.62 -1.70
CA ALA A 99 14.88 -3.95 -0.48
C ALA A 99 15.94 -4.74 0.31
N LYS A 100 16.05 -6.06 0.10
CA LYS A 100 16.99 -6.95 0.80
C LYS A 100 18.43 -6.76 0.30
N ARG A 101 19.01 -5.61 0.64
CA ARG A 101 20.41 -5.28 0.41
C ARG A 101 21.13 -4.94 1.71
N THR A 102 22.42 -5.25 1.76
CA THR A 102 23.29 -4.88 2.89
C THR A 102 23.62 -3.39 2.82
N ILE A 103 23.52 -2.70 3.95
CA ILE A 103 23.90 -1.29 4.05
C ILE A 103 25.41 -1.19 3.81
N PRO A 104 25.88 -0.30 2.91
CA PRO A 104 27.30 -0.16 2.61
C PRO A 104 28.17 -0.01 3.85
N ASN A 105 29.31 -0.69 3.87
CA ASN A 105 30.26 -0.70 4.99
C ASN A 105 29.71 -1.28 6.31
N THR A 106 28.62 -2.06 6.26
CA THR A 106 28.07 -2.76 7.43
C THR A 106 27.81 -4.23 7.12
N LYS A 107 27.39 -5.00 8.14
CA LYS A 107 26.84 -6.36 7.99
C LYS A 107 25.32 -6.41 8.16
N VAL A 108 24.67 -5.25 8.17
CA VAL A 108 23.24 -5.11 8.47
C VAL A 108 22.48 -4.96 7.16
N ASN A 109 21.44 -5.77 6.97
CA ASN A 109 20.53 -5.60 5.84
C ASN A 109 19.50 -4.53 6.15
N ILE A 110 18.97 -3.89 5.10
CA ILE A 110 17.85 -2.96 5.24
C ILE A 110 16.62 -3.73 5.74
N VAL A 111 16.32 -4.86 5.11
CA VAL A 111 15.29 -5.80 5.56
C VAL A 111 15.88 -7.21 5.67
N ASP A 112 15.53 -7.93 6.73
CA ASP A 112 15.95 -9.32 6.95
C ASP A 112 14.83 -10.31 6.61
N ASP A 113 13.57 -9.92 6.90
CA ASP A 113 12.36 -10.69 6.64
C ASP A 113 11.26 -9.86 5.94
N GLN A 114 10.25 -10.57 5.42
CA GLN A 114 9.14 -9.97 4.66
C GLN A 114 8.31 -9.00 5.52
N ASN A 115 8.15 -9.28 6.82
CA ASN A 115 7.35 -8.42 7.69
C ASN A 115 8.00 -7.04 7.83
N GLU A 116 9.33 -6.94 7.81
CA GLU A 116 10.02 -5.64 7.83
C GLU A 116 9.69 -4.80 6.58
N SER A 117 9.70 -5.38 5.38
CA SER A 117 9.30 -4.66 4.16
C SER A 117 7.81 -4.35 4.13
N ASP A 118 6.96 -5.28 4.58
CA ASP A 118 5.51 -5.08 4.61
C ASP A 118 5.13 -3.93 5.55
N ASN A 119 5.73 -3.88 6.75
CA ASN A 119 5.54 -2.76 7.68
C ASN A 119 5.98 -1.42 7.08
N ALA A 120 7.08 -1.40 6.32
CA ALA A 120 7.57 -0.20 5.66
C ALA A 120 6.66 0.26 4.51
N ILE A 121 6.04 -0.68 3.78
CA ILE A 121 5.02 -0.39 2.77
C ILE A 121 3.78 0.22 3.44
N GLU A 122 3.28 -0.37 4.52
CA GLU A 122 2.14 0.17 5.26
C GLU A 122 2.43 1.56 5.86
N ASP A 123 3.66 1.82 6.29
CA ASP A 123 4.09 3.16 6.70
C ASP A 123 4.00 4.14 5.54
N LEU A 124 4.47 3.74 4.37
CA LEU A 124 4.40 4.57 3.17
C LEU A 124 2.95 4.83 2.76
N GLU A 125 2.05 3.85 2.86
CA GLU A 125 0.61 4.02 2.60
C GLU A 125 0.02 5.15 3.46
N VAL A 126 0.27 5.14 4.76
CA VAL A 126 -0.27 6.17 5.67
C VAL A 126 0.44 7.52 5.58
N ILE A 127 1.73 7.54 5.22
CA ILE A 127 2.48 8.78 5.00
C ILE A 127 1.99 9.48 3.73
N THR A 128 1.76 8.73 2.66
CA THR A 128 1.37 9.28 1.36
C THR A 128 -0.14 9.43 1.19
N GLY A 129 -0.93 8.71 1.99
CA GLY A 129 -2.39 8.62 1.85
C GLY A 129 -2.83 7.81 0.63
N LEU A 130 -1.95 6.94 0.11
CA LEU A 130 -2.18 6.14 -1.09
C LEU A 130 -2.23 4.66 -0.73
N ALA A 131 -3.07 3.90 -1.44
CA ALA A 131 -3.03 2.44 -1.33
C ALA A 131 -1.75 1.88 -1.98
N ARG A 132 -1.25 0.74 -1.50
CA ARG A 132 -0.08 0.05 -2.09
C ARG A 132 -0.21 -0.18 -3.60
N GLU A 133 -1.41 -0.44 -4.10
CA GLU A 133 -1.67 -0.62 -5.54
C GLU A 133 -1.38 0.66 -6.34
N GLU A 134 -1.70 1.83 -5.79
CA GLU A 134 -1.36 3.13 -6.37
C GLU A 134 0.13 3.44 -6.31
N LEU A 135 0.82 2.85 -5.32
CA LEU A 135 2.28 2.84 -5.19
C LEU A 135 2.95 1.76 -6.06
N HIS A 136 2.19 1.14 -6.98
CA HIS A 136 2.64 0.10 -7.91
C HIS A 136 3.07 -1.23 -7.26
N ILE A 137 2.60 -1.48 -6.04
CA ILE A 137 2.87 -2.71 -5.28
C ILE A 137 1.57 -3.50 -5.16
N ASN A 138 1.53 -4.69 -5.76
CA ASN A 138 0.33 -5.52 -5.81
C ASN A 138 0.33 -6.58 -4.71
N ALA A 139 -0.84 -6.76 -4.08
CA ALA A 139 -1.14 -7.91 -3.24
C ALA A 139 -1.43 -9.18 -4.08
N ASN A 140 -1.34 -10.34 -3.43
CA ASN A 140 -1.75 -11.62 -4.03
C ASN A 140 -3.28 -11.69 -4.13
N LYS A 141 -3.78 -12.26 -5.23
CA LYS A 141 -5.22 -12.46 -5.46
C LYS A 141 -5.72 -13.71 -4.71
N ASN A 142 -6.11 -13.52 -3.46
CA ASN A 142 -6.52 -14.63 -2.60
C ASN A 142 -8.03 -14.69 -2.33
N GLY A 143 -8.82 -13.79 -2.94
CA GLY A 143 -10.28 -13.75 -2.80
C GLY A 143 -11.00 -14.10 -4.09
N SER A 144 -12.16 -14.75 -3.96
CA SER A 144 -13.13 -14.90 -5.04
C SER A 144 -14.51 -14.43 -4.60
N VAL A 145 -15.34 -14.06 -5.58
CA VAL A 145 -16.72 -13.62 -5.35
C VAL A 145 -17.66 -14.27 -6.35
N ALA A 146 -18.85 -14.61 -5.90
CA ALA A 146 -19.95 -15.09 -6.71
C ALA A 146 -21.25 -14.43 -6.23
N GLY A 147 -22.22 -14.30 -7.13
CA GLY A 147 -23.53 -13.73 -6.79
C GLY A 147 -24.17 -12.96 -7.94
N HIS A 148 -25.31 -12.33 -7.67
CA HIS A 148 -26.09 -11.60 -8.68
C HIS A 148 -25.60 -10.17 -8.88
N VAL A 149 -24.36 -10.04 -9.37
CA VAL A 149 -23.72 -8.76 -9.67
C VAL A 149 -23.05 -8.82 -11.04
N VAL A 150 -23.20 -7.74 -11.81
CA VAL A 150 -22.50 -7.52 -13.08
C VAL A 150 -21.57 -6.32 -12.91
N ILE A 151 -20.30 -6.53 -13.24
CA ILE A 151 -19.26 -5.49 -13.21
C ILE A 151 -18.68 -5.25 -14.61
N GLU A 152 -18.01 -4.12 -14.78
CA GLU A 152 -17.08 -3.86 -15.90
C GLU A 152 -15.67 -3.77 -15.32
N ASP A 153 -14.75 -4.58 -15.81
CA ASP A 153 -13.31 -4.48 -15.51
C ASP A 153 -12.54 -4.36 -16.83
N LYS A 154 -11.77 -3.28 -17.00
CA LYS A 154 -10.98 -2.98 -18.21
C LYS A 154 -11.74 -3.06 -19.54
N GLY A 155 -13.06 -2.86 -19.52
CA GLY A 155 -13.92 -2.89 -20.71
C GLY A 155 -14.65 -4.22 -20.91
N ASP A 156 -14.32 -5.25 -20.14
CA ASP A 156 -15.01 -6.53 -20.16
C ASP A 156 -16.17 -6.50 -19.16
N GLU A 157 -17.36 -6.89 -19.61
CA GLU A 157 -18.52 -7.10 -18.74
C GLU A 157 -18.45 -8.51 -18.13
N ILE A 158 -18.51 -8.58 -16.80
CA ILE A 158 -18.32 -9.81 -16.02
C ILE A 158 -19.55 -10.02 -15.14
N ASP A 159 -20.28 -11.11 -15.39
CA ASP A 159 -21.44 -11.54 -14.61
C ASP A 159 -21.03 -12.59 -13.57
N TRP A 160 -20.96 -12.20 -12.29
CA TRP A 160 -20.54 -13.08 -11.19
C TRP A 160 -21.45 -14.31 -11.01
N ALA A 161 -22.66 -14.32 -11.58
CA ALA A 161 -23.56 -15.47 -11.54
C ALA A 161 -23.20 -16.56 -12.57
N LYS A 162 -22.29 -16.25 -13.52
CA LYS A 162 -21.94 -17.13 -14.65
C LYS A 162 -20.48 -17.58 -14.62
N MET A 163 -19.89 -17.70 -13.43
CA MET A 163 -18.47 -18.04 -13.23
C MET A 163 -18.22 -19.50 -12.85
N GLY A 164 -19.26 -20.35 -12.86
CA GLY A 164 -19.15 -21.75 -12.43
C GLY A 164 -18.80 -21.87 -10.95
N SER A 165 -18.06 -22.92 -10.58
CA SER A 165 -17.69 -23.22 -9.19
C SER A 165 -16.57 -22.33 -8.63
N GLY A 166 -15.80 -21.65 -9.49
CA GLY A 166 -14.64 -20.86 -9.06
C GLY A 166 -14.97 -19.43 -8.61
N GLY A 167 -16.08 -18.88 -9.07
CA GLY A 167 -16.37 -17.46 -8.92
C GLY A 167 -15.39 -16.57 -9.69
N TRP A 168 -15.56 -15.25 -9.57
CA TRP A 168 -14.62 -14.29 -10.13
C TRP A 168 -13.48 -14.02 -9.13
N SER A 169 -12.22 -14.17 -9.57
CA SER A 169 -11.05 -13.87 -8.74
C SER A 169 -10.84 -12.36 -8.64
N ILE A 170 -10.93 -11.84 -7.42
CA ILE A 170 -10.86 -10.40 -7.16
C ILE A 170 -9.42 -9.94 -7.41
N PRO A 171 -9.18 -8.99 -8.34
CA PRO A 171 -7.85 -8.44 -8.56
C PRO A 171 -7.42 -7.56 -7.38
N SER A 172 -6.11 -7.36 -7.20
CA SER A 172 -5.60 -6.45 -6.17
C SER A 172 -6.04 -5.00 -6.41
N ASN A 173 -6.11 -4.58 -7.68
CA ASN A 173 -6.48 -3.23 -8.08
C ASN A 173 -7.96 -3.13 -8.46
N VAL A 174 -8.80 -2.85 -7.47
CA VAL A 174 -10.27 -2.79 -7.63
C VAL A 174 -10.78 -1.42 -8.06
N GLU A 175 -9.93 -0.39 -8.13
CA GLU A 175 -10.32 1.00 -8.40
C GLU A 175 -10.87 1.21 -9.81
N ASN A 176 -10.53 0.30 -10.73
CA ASN A 176 -11.02 0.35 -12.12
C ASN A 176 -12.30 -0.49 -12.33
N VAL A 177 -12.73 -1.24 -11.32
CA VAL A 177 -13.93 -2.08 -11.37
C VAL A 177 -15.15 -1.20 -11.20
N LYS A 178 -16.10 -1.28 -12.15
CA LYS A 178 -17.35 -0.53 -12.08
C LYS A 178 -18.52 -1.48 -11.90
N PHE A 179 -19.35 -1.22 -10.90
CA PHE A 179 -20.62 -1.93 -10.76
C PHE A 179 -21.61 -1.45 -11.82
N LYS A 180 -22.08 -2.38 -12.66
CA LYS A 180 -23.13 -2.12 -13.67
C LYS A 180 -24.50 -2.45 -13.13
N LYS A 181 -24.62 -3.58 -12.45
CA LYS A 181 -25.89 -4.08 -11.90
C LYS A 181 -25.64 -4.85 -10.61
N VAL A 182 -26.31 -4.45 -9.54
CA VAL A 182 -26.26 -5.13 -8.24
C VAL A 182 -27.69 -5.53 -7.89
N LYS A 183 -27.98 -6.84 -7.89
CA LYS A 183 -29.28 -7.37 -7.43
C LYS A 183 -29.21 -7.97 -6.02
N ALA A 184 -28.02 -8.15 -5.47
CA ALA A 184 -27.85 -8.69 -4.13
C ALA A 184 -28.35 -7.70 -3.08
N GLU A 185 -29.08 -8.19 -2.08
CA GLU A 185 -29.60 -7.38 -0.97
C GLU A 185 -28.63 -7.31 0.22
N TYR A 186 -27.75 -8.31 0.34
CA TYR A 186 -26.73 -8.40 1.37
C TYR A 186 -25.45 -9.05 0.82
N VAL A 187 -24.34 -8.85 1.52
CA VAL A 187 -23.05 -9.48 1.23
C VAL A 187 -22.71 -10.44 2.36
N VAL A 188 -22.34 -11.67 2.01
CA VAL A 188 -21.81 -12.65 2.97
C VAL A 188 -20.31 -12.71 2.79
N TYR A 189 -19.57 -12.35 3.83
CA TYR A 189 -18.13 -12.50 3.87
C TYR A 189 -17.78 -13.85 4.51
N MET A 190 -16.93 -14.63 3.84
CA MET A 190 -16.41 -15.90 4.34
C MET A 190 -14.89 -15.82 4.40
N GLU A 191 -14.33 -15.82 5.61
CA GLU A 191 -12.88 -15.71 5.84
C GLU A 191 -12.13 -16.97 5.37
N LYS A 192 -12.66 -18.14 5.70
CA LYS A 192 -12.06 -19.42 5.32
C LYS A 192 -12.59 -19.85 3.96
N ALA A 193 -11.68 -20.11 3.03
CA ALA A 193 -11.98 -21.02 1.92
C ALA A 193 -12.26 -22.38 2.55
N ALA A 194 -13.53 -22.77 2.63
CA ALA A 194 -13.91 -24.08 3.13
C ALA A 194 -13.29 -25.15 2.21
N VAL A 195 -12.63 -26.15 2.82
CA VAL A 195 -12.18 -27.39 2.15
C VAL A 195 -13.37 -28.33 2.04
#